data_AF-F1W538-F1
#
_entry.id   AF-F1W538-F1
#
_cell.length_a   1.000
_cell.length_b   1.000
_cell.length_c   1.000
_cell.angle_alpha   90.00
_cell.angle_beta   90.00
_cell.angle_gamma   90.00
#
_symmetry.space_group_name_H-M   'P 1'
#
loop_
_entity.id
_entity.type
_entity.pdbx_description
1 polymer ?
#
loop_
_entity_poly.entity_id
_entity_poly.type
_entity_poly.pdbx_seq_one_letter_code
_entity_poly.pdbx_strand_id
1 'polypeptide(L)' 'MDEIAGGGGKIIKAEVPLSEMFGYSTSLRSATQGRATYTMEFKHYAEAPKNVTEAIVSSKGK' A
#
# COMPACT_ATOMS: atom_id res chain seq x y z
N MET A 1 14.27 6.46 10.75
CA MET A 1 12.90 7.03 10.81
C MET A 1 13.07 8.50 10.57
N ASP A 2 12.78 8.97 9.37
CA ASP A 2 13.01 10.38 9.02
C ASP A 2 11.87 11.21 9.66
N GLU A 3 12.23 12.16 10.53
CA GLU A 3 11.26 13.10 11.11
C GLU A 3 10.91 14.17 10.08
N ILE A 4 9.63 14.54 10.02
CA ILE A 4 9.19 15.65 9.18
C ILE A 4 9.72 16.95 9.81
N ALA A 5 10.43 17.75 9.02
CA ALA A 5 10.96 19.05 9.47
C ALA A 5 9.80 19.93 9.97
N GLY A 6 9.79 20.23 11.27
CA GLY A 6 8.74 21.02 11.93
C GLY A 6 8.05 20.35 13.12
N GLY A 7 8.31 19.06 13.39
CA GLY A 7 7.78 18.34 14.55
C GLY A 7 6.28 18.07 14.42
N GLY A 8 5.91 16.81 14.19
CA GLY A 8 4.50 16.43 14.07
C GLY A 8 4.20 15.15 13.29
N GLY A 9 5.22 14.51 12.70
CA GLY A 9 5.02 13.25 11.99
C GLY A 9 6.33 12.55 11.63
N LYS A 10 6.19 11.28 11.21
CA LYS A 10 7.29 10.41 10.79
C LYS A 10 7.04 9.97 9.35
N ILE A 11 8.11 9.92 8.55
CA ILE A 11 8.05 9.37 7.19
C ILE A 11 8.23 7.86 7.28
N ILE A 12 7.31 7.12 6.69
CA ILE A 12 7.34 5.66 6.59
C ILE A 12 7.55 5.29 5.12
N LYS A 13 8.65 4.61 4.83
CA LYS A 13 8.95 4.03 3.52
C LYS A 13 8.64 2.55 3.59
N ALA A 14 7.76 2.07 2.72
CA ALA A 14 7.35 0.68 2.67
C ALA A 14 7.16 0.24 1.22
N GLU A 15 7.38 -1.05 0.98
CA GLU A 15 7.07 -1.70 -0.28
C GLU A 15 5.81 -2.54 -0.07
N VAL A 16 4.81 -2.29 -0.90
CA VAL A 16 3.49 -2.90 -0.76
C VAL A 16 3.00 -3.35 -2.14
N PRO A 17 2.33 -4.51 -2.24
CA PRO A 17 1.72 -4.94 -3.49
C PRO A 17 0.63 -3.95 -3.93
N LEU A 18 0.68 -3.53 -5.20
CA LEU A 18 -0.32 -2.58 -5.74
C LEU A 18 -1.75 -3.11 -5.61
N SER A 19 -1.94 -4.43 -5.68
CA SER A 19 -3.24 -5.09 -5.51
C SER A 19 -3.90 -4.82 -4.15
N GLU A 20 -3.12 -4.54 -3.11
CA GLU A 20 -3.62 -4.29 -1.76
C GLU A 20 -3.89 -2.79 -1.48
N MET A 21 -3.53 -1.91 -2.42
CA MET A 21 -3.70 -0.45 -2.23
C MET A 21 -5.12 0.05 -2.53
N PHE A 22 -6.01 -0.81 -3.04
CA PHE A 22 -7.40 -0.45 -3.27
C PHE A 22 -8.10 -0.14 -1.93
N GLY A 23 -8.59 1.10 -1.77
CA GLY A 23 -9.21 1.58 -0.53
C GLY A 23 -8.23 2.06 0.55
N TYR A 24 -6.91 2.05 0.28
CA TYR A 24 -5.89 2.46 1.26
C TYR A 24 -6.07 3.90 1.74
N SER A 25 -6.49 4.83 0.88
CA SER A 25 -6.71 6.24 1.24
C SER A 25 -7.73 6.41 2.37
N THR A 26 -8.83 5.65 2.33
CA THR A 26 -9.88 5.67 3.36
C THR A 26 -9.36 5.08 4.68
N SER A 27 -8.67 3.95 4.60
CA SER A 27 -8.06 3.29 5.76
C SER A 27 -7.02 4.17 6.43
N LEU A 28 -6.13 4.79 5.66
CA LEU A 28 -5.10 5.70 6.15
C LEU A 28 -5.71 6.92 6.84
N ARG A 29 -6.74 7.53 6.22
CA ARG A 29 -7.45 8.67 6.82
C ARG A 29 -8.06 8.28 8.17
N SER A 30 -8.70 7.13 8.24
CA SER A 30 -9.32 6.63 9.47
C SER A 30 -8.28 6.36 10.56
N ALA A 31 -7.16 5.72 10.21
CA ALA A 31 -6.09 5.39 11.16
C ALA A 31 -5.33 6.61 11.69
N THR A 32 -5.26 7.69 10.91
CA THR A 32 -4.43 8.87 11.23
C THR A 32 -5.24 10.11 11.57
N GLN A 33 -6.55 9.93 11.83
CA GLN A 33 -7.49 11.02 12.05
C GLN A 33 -7.45 12.09 10.94
N GLY A 34 -7.16 11.65 9.72
CA GLY A 34 -7.07 12.47 8.52
C GLY A 34 -5.84 13.36 8.42
N ARG A 35 -4.77 13.08 9.18
CA ARG A 35 -3.55 13.90 9.18
C ARG A 35 -2.44 13.36 8.28
N ALA A 36 -2.48 12.08 7.91
CA ALA A 36 -1.44 11.51 7.06
C ALA A 36 -1.71 11.70 5.57
N THR A 37 -0.62 11.83 4.83
CA THR A 37 -0.57 11.83 3.38
C THR A 37 0.27 10.64 2.91
N TYR A 38 0.04 10.19 1.68
CA TYR A 38 0.83 9.12 1.08
C TYR A 38 1.07 9.40 -0.39
N THR A 39 2.16 8.86 -0.91
CA THR A 39 2.51 8.83 -2.33
C THR A 39 2.84 7.41 -2.71
N MET A 40 2.56 7.03 -3.97
CA MET A 40 2.86 5.71 -4.50
C MET A 40 3.56 5.88 -5.84
N GLU A 41 4.64 5.14 -6.02
CA GLU A 41 5.38 5.07 -7.28
C GLU A 41 5.59 3.60 -7.64
N PHE A 42 5.50 3.28 -8.92
CA PHE A 42 5.80 1.94 -9.40
C PHE A 42 7.28 1.66 -9.21
N LYS A 43 7.61 0.57 -8.51
CA LYS A 43 8.99 0.12 -8.28
C LYS A 43 9.41 -0.98 -9.25
N HIS A 44 8.76 -2.14 -9.17
CA HIS A 44 9.06 -3.32 -10.00
C HIS A 44 7.93 -4.36 -9.92
N TYR A 45 7.98 -5.37 -10.79
CA TYR A 45 7.17 -6.58 -10.67
C TYR A 45 7.88 -7.60 -9.77
N ALA A 46 7.13 -8.23 -8.87
CA ALA A 46 7.59 -9.32 -8.04
C ALA A 46 6.69 -10.54 -8.22
N GLU A 47 7.20 -11.74 -7.92
CA GLU A 47 6.39 -12.96 -7.94
C GLU A 47 5.24 -12.84 -6.94
N ALA A 48 4.02 -13.06 -7.43
CA ALA A 48 2.85 -13.03 -6.56
C ALA A 48 2.86 -14.26 -5.63
N PRO A 49 2.48 -14.10 -4.37
CA PRO A 49 2.26 -15.21 -3.45
C PRO A 49 1.33 -16.29 -4.05
N LYS A 50 1.60 -17.57 -3.74
CA LYS A 50 0.87 -18.72 -4.34
C LYS A 50 -0.65 -18.60 -4.21
N ASN A 51 -1.13 -18.19 -3.03
CA ASN A 51 -2.55 -17.95 -2.75
C ASN A 51 -3.17 -16.90 -3.70
N VAL A 52 -2.44 -15.85 -4.05
CA VAL A 52 -2.92 -14.81 -4.99
C VAL A 52 -2.88 -15.34 -6.42
N THR A 53 -1.84 -16.08 -6.81
CA THR A 53 -1.74 -16.66 -8.16
C THR A 53 -2.88 -17.64 -8.44
N GLU A 54 -3.20 -18.52 -7.49
CA GLU A 54 -4.28 -19.50 -7.62
C GLU A 54 -5.64 -18.81 -7.75
N ALA A 55 -5.90 -17.77 -6.95
CA ALA A 55 -7.13 -16.99 -7.02
C ALA A 55 -7.30 -16.27 -8.38
N ILE A 56 -6.23 -15.71 -8.93
CA ILE A 56 -6.25 -15.04 -10.24
C ILE A 56 -6.47 -16.05 -11.37
N VAL A 57 -5.76 -17.18 -11.34
CA VAL A 57 -5.89 -18.24 -12.36
C VAL A 57 -7.30 -18.84 -12.33
N SER A 58 -7.85 -19.12 -11.14
CA SER A 58 -9.22 -19.62 -11.00
C SER A 58 -10.27 -18.60 -11.46
N SER A 59 -10.01 -17.30 -11.28
CA SER A 59 -10.97 -16.24 -11.67
C SER A 59 -10.96 -15.94 -13.16
N LYS A 60 -9.84 -16.18 -13.87
CA LYS A 60 -9.73 -16.02 -15.34
C LYS A 60 -10.27 -17.20 -16.16
N GLY A 61 -10.68 -18.29 -15.51
CA GLY A 61 -11.18 -19.51 -16.15
C GLY A 61 -12.67 -19.56 -16.46
N LYS A 62 -13.36 -18.41 -16.51
CA LYS A 62 -14.76 -18.30 -16.96
C LYS A 62 -14.90 -17.28 -18.08
#